data_AF-A0A2P5MF32-F1
#
_entry.id   AF-A0A2P5MF32-F1
#
_cell.length_a   1.000
_cell.length_b   1.000
_cell.length_c   1.000
_cell.angle_alpha   90.00
_cell.angle_beta   90.00
_cell.angle_gamma   90.00
#
_symmetry.space_group_name_H-M   'P 1'
#
loop_
_entity.id
_entity.type
_entity.pdbx_description
1 polymer ?
#
loop_
_entity_poly.entity_id
_entity_poly.type
_entity_poly.pdbx_seq_one_letter_code
_entity_poly.pdbx_strand_id
1 'polypeptide(L)'
;MGQRGISGGRTTGFGRLSLADYFERANAEILVTIMIEDRAGVENLPQILSVPGIDMVLEGAVDLSQSYAVPGQFTHPLVLQAVQQIADTCRANQVPFCAVPRNQEQFNAWQARGVQAFLLGDDRGLAFKAFKSHVESYRAATGGAC
;
A
#
# COMPACT_ATOMS: atom_id res chain seq x y z
N MET A 1 -10.72 -10.81 -19.39
CA MET A 1 -9.71 -10.19 -20.28
C MET A 1 -10.12 -8.74 -20.55
N GLY A 2 -9.16 -7.81 -20.56
CA GLY A 2 -9.41 -6.37 -20.72
C GLY A 2 -9.25 -5.84 -22.15
N GLN A 3 -9.21 -4.51 -22.32
CA GLN A 3 -9.10 -3.82 -23.62
C GLN A 3 -7.90 -2.85 -23.69
N ARG A 4 -6.80 -3.15 -22.97
CA ARG A 4 -5.60 -2.29 -22.94
C ARG A 4 -5.03 -2.13 -24.36
N GLY A 5 -4.94 -0.89 -24.83
CA GLY A 5 -4.31 -0.56 -26.11
C GLY A 5 -2.83 -0.95 -26.12
N ILE A 6 -2.33 -1.31 -27.30
CA ILE A 6 -0.94 -1.72 -27.50
C ILE A 6 -0.11 -0.61 -28.15
N SER A 7 1.12 -0.42 -27.65
CA SER A 7 2.15 0.40 -28.28
C SER A 7 3.46 -0.38 -28.37
N GLY A 8 4.30 -0.02 -29.34
CA GLY A 8 5.68 -0.52 -29.41
C GLY A 8 6.57 0.10 -28.33
N GLY A 9 7.79 -0.41 -28.19
CA GLY A 9 8.81 0.11 -27.28
C GLY A 9 9.06 -0.81 -26.10
N ARG A 10 9.31 -0.25 -24.90
CA ARG A 10 9.79 -1.01 -23.74
C ARG A 10 8.90 -2.20 -23.36
N THR A 11 7.57 -2.03 -23.39
CA THR A 11 6.60 -3.07 -22.99
C THR A 11 6.62 -4.31 -23.89
N THR A 12 6.90 -4.13 -25.19
CA THR A 12 7.06 -5.23 -26.16
C THR A 12 8.52 -5.61 -26.38
N GLY A 13 9.42 -5.19 -25.48
CA GLY A 13 10.85 -5.46 -25.57
C GLY A 13 11.53 -4.81 -26.78
N PHE A 14 11.05 -3.65 -27.22
CA PHE A 14 11.50 -2.94 -28.43
C PHE A 14 11.38 -3.81 -29.69
N GLY A 15 10.29 -4.58 -29.79
CA GLY A 15 10.03 -5.47 -30.94
C GLY A 15 10.69 -6.85 -30.83
N ARG A 16 11.30 -7.19 -29.68
CA ARG A 16 11.88 -8.52 -29.44
C ARG A 16 10.85 -9.58 -29.07
N LEU A 17 9.70 -9.18 -28.54
CA LEU A 17 8.61 -10.10 -28.23
C LEU A 17 7.62 -10.16 -29.40
N SER A 18 7.14 -11.35 -29.71
CA SER A 18 5.95 -11.47 -30.56
C SER A 18 4.75 -10.84 -29.85
N LEU A 19 3.76 -10.36 -30.60
CA LEU A 19 2.55 -9.79 -30.00
C LEU A 19 1.77 -10.82 -29.20
N ALA A 20 1.77 -12.09 -29.64
CA ALA A 20 1.14 -13.19 -28.92
C ALA A 20 1.78 -13.40 -27.55
N ASP A 21 3.11 -13.53 -27.49
CA ASP A 21 3.84 -13.69 -26.22
C ASP A 21 3.62 -12.50 -25.30
N TYR A 22 3.60 -11.28 -25.86
CA TYR A 22 3.32 -10.07 -25.09
C TYR A 22 1.92 -10.13 -24.47
N PHE A 23 0.87 -10.47 -25.23
CA PHE A 23 -0.48 -10.52 -24.71
C PHE A 23 -0.66 -11.59 -23.64
N GLU A 24 -0.07 -12.77 -23.83
CA GLU A 24 -0.11 -13.84 -22.83
C GLU A 24 0.54 -13.38 -21.52
N ARG A 25 1.77 -12.86 -21.61
CA ARG A 25 2.53 -12.40 -20.44
C ARG A 25 1.89 -11.20 -19.76
N ALA A 26 1.46 -10.19 -20.52
CA ALA A 26 0.84 -9.00 -19.95
C ALA A 26 -0.48 -9.32 -19.23
N ASN A 27 -1.23 -10.33 -19.66
CA ASN A 27 -2.44 -10.76 -18.96
C ASN A 27 -2.15 -11.63 -17.72
N ALA A 28 -0.99 -12.29 -17.66
CA ALA A 28 -0.62 -13.18 -16.55
C ALA A 28 0.25 -12.50 -15.47
N GLU A 29 1.04 -11.49 -15.83
CA GLU A 29 2.10 -10.93 -14.96
C GLU A 29 1.73 -9.57 -14.34
N ILE A 30 0.61 -8.95 -14.73
CA ILE A 30 0.23 -7.63 -14.19
C ILE A 30 -0.45 -7.79 -12.84
N LEU A 31 0.18 -7.22 -11.81
CA LEU A 31 -0.38 -7.12 -10.46
C LEU A 31 -1.32 -5.91 -10.36
N VAL A 32 -2.56 -6.13 -9.94
CA VAL A 32 -3.55 -5.10 -9.64
C VAL A 32 -3.74 -5.00 -8.13
N THR A 33 -3.19 -3.95 -7.54
CA THR A 33 -3.43 -3.59 -6.14
C THR A 33 -4.41 -2.43 -6.08
N ILE A 34 -5.50 -2.61 -5.35
CA ILE A 34 -6.44 -1.52 -5.06
C ILE A 34 -6.15 -0.93 -3.69
N MET A 35 -6.45 0.36 -3.51
CA MET A 35 -6.33 1.02 -2.23
C MET A 35 -7.73 1.30 -1.67
N ILE A 36 -7.95 0.95 -0.40
CA ILE A 36 -9.18 1.29 0.31
C ILE A 36 -8.86 2.39 1.31
N GLU A 37 -9.44 3.56 1.04
CA GLU A 37 -9.01 4.81 1.69
C GLU A 37 -10.18 5.68 2.18
N ASP A 38 -11.42 5.20 2.06
CA ASP A 38 -12.59 5.89 2.58
C ASP A 38 -13.61 4.91 3.17
N ARG A 39 -14.58 5.45 3.91
CA ARG A 39 -15.65 4.71 4.56
C ARG A 39 -16.50 3.90 3.58
N ALA A 40 -16.80 4.45 2.40
CA ALA A 40 -17.61 3.74 1.40
C ALA A 40 -16.87 2.53 0.83
N GLY A 41 -15.56 2.64 0.61
CA GLY A 41 -14.69 1.54 0.21
C GLY A 41 -14.63 0.44 1.26
N VAL A 42 -14.57 0.80 2.55
CA VAL A 42 -14.62 -0.18 3.66
C VAL A 42 -15.98 -0.90 3.69
N GLU A 43 -17.09 -0.16 3.56
CA GLU A 43 -18.45 -0.71 3.61
C GLU A 43 -18.78 -1.60 2.40
N ASN A 44 -18.24 -1.29 1.22
CA ASN A 44 -18.47 -2.03 -0.02
C ASN A 44 -17.35 -3.02 -0.37
N LEU A 45 -16.39 -3.23 0.53
CA LEU A 45 -15.21 -4.05 0.26
C LEU A 45 -15.57 -5.47 -0.22
N PRO A 46 -16.54 -6.20 0.36
CA PRO A 46 -16.92 -7.53 -0.15
C PRO A 46 -17.35 -7.52 -1.62
N GLN A 47 -18.11 -6.51 -2.03
CA GLN A 47 -18.57 -6.33 -3.41
C GLN A 47 -17.40 -5.96 -4.32
N ILE A 48 -16.50 -5.09 -3.85
CA ILE A 48 -15.29 -4.72 -4.59
C ILE A 48 -14.40 -5.97 -4.82
N LEU A 49 -14.18 -6.78 -3.79
CA LEU A 49 -13.35 -8.00 -3.90
C LEU A 49 -14.00 -9.10 -4.76
N SER A 50 -15.29 -8.99 -5.08
CA SER A 50 -15.93 -9.88 -6.05
C SER A 50 -15.54 -9.60 -7.50
N VAL A 51 -14.90 -8.45 -7.77
CA VAL A 51 -14.41 -8.10 -9.11
C VAL A 51 -13.20 -8.95 -9.46
N PRO A 52 -13.24 -9.72 -10.57
CA PRO A 52 -12.11 -10.55 -10.97
C PRO A 52 -10.87 -9.72 -11.32
N GLY A 53 -9.69 -10.22 -10.93
CA GLY A 53 -8.40 -9.62 -11.27
C GLY A 53 -7.90 -8.57 -10.28
N ILE A 54 -8.44 -8.52 -9.05
CA ILE A 54 -7.81 -7.81 -7.92
C ILE A 54 -6.87 -8.79 -7.21
N ASP A 55 -5.59 -8.47 -7.18
CA ASP A 55 -4.56 -9.35 -6.61
C ASP A 55 -4.19 -8.98 -5.17
N MET A 56 -4.42 -7.74 -4.77
CA MET A 56 -4.06 -7.27 -3.42
C MET A 56 -4.84 -6.01 -3.03
N VAL A 57 -5.04 -5.82 -1.74
CA VAL A 57 -5.57 -4.59 -1.15
C VAL A 57 -4.52 -3.88 -0.31
N LEU A 58 -4.37 -2.58 -0.51
CA LEU A 58 -3.58 -1.67 0.33
C LEU A 58 -4.53 -0.78 1.14
N GLU A 59 -4.17 -0.47 2.39
CA GLU A 59 -4.89 0.53 3.18
C GLU A 59 -4.36 1.96 2.95
N GLY A 60 -5.27 2.94 3.01
CA GLY A 60 -4.97 4.36 2.96
C GLY A 60 -5.34 5.09 4.26
N ALA A 61 -4.63 4.85 5.37
CA ALA A 61 -5.01 5.33 6.70
C ALA A 61 -5.11 6.86 6.84
N VAL A 62 -4.33 7.62 6.07
CA VAL A 62 -4.39 9.09 6.10
C VAL A 62 -5.71 9.58 5.53
N ASP A 63 -6.14 9.06 4.39
CA ASP A 63 -7.41 9.44 3.77
C ASP A 63 -8.61 8.81 4.50
N LEU A 64 -8.44 7.61 5.07
CA LEU A 64 -9.43 7.04 6.00
C LEU A 64 -9.64 8.00 7.18
N SER A 65 -8.58 8.56 7.75
CA SER A 65 -8.71 9.52 8.85
C SER A 65 -9.56 10.74 8.46
N GLN A 66 -9.46 11.20 7.22
CA GLN A 66 -10.31 12.28 6.71
C GLN A 66 -11.75 11.80 6.53
N SER A 67 -11.96 10.62 5.92
CA SER A 67 -13.28 10.03 5.69
C SER A 67 -14.05 9.73 6.99
N TYR A 68 -13.34 9.37 8.06
CA TYR A 68 -13.90 9.14 9.40
C TYR A 68 -13.94 10.40 10.28
N ALA A 69 -13.78 11.59 9.70
CA ALA A 69 -13.85 12.88 10.39
C ALA A 69 -12.83 13.08 11.53
N VAL A 70 -11.67 12.41 11.44
CA VAL A 70 -10.53 12.53 12.35
C VAL A 70 -9.24 12.85 11.57
N PRO A 71 -9.21 13.93 10.77
CA PRO A 71 -8.18 14.17 9.76
C PRO A 71 -6.78 14.22 10.37
N GLY A 72 -5.85 13.48 9.75
CA GLY A 72 -4.45 13.37 10.20
C GLY A 72 -4.24 12.43 11.39
N GLN A 73 -5.31 11.98 12.06
CA GLN A 73 -5.24 11.07 13.20
C GLN A 73 -5.35 9.62 12.73
N PHE A 74 -4.39 9.16 11.92
CA PHE A 74 -4.39 7.80 11.35
C PHE A 74 -4.20 6.68 12.39
N THR A 75 -3.85 7.01 13.64
CA THR A 75 -3.84 6.07 14.79
C THR A 75 -5.10 6.16 15.65
N HIS A 76 -6.10 6.95 15.25
CA HIS A 76 -7.37 7.04 15.97
C HIS A 76 -8.09 5.67 15.95
N PRO A 77 -8.76 5.26 17.04
CA PRO A 77 -9.42 3.95 17.11
C PRO A 77 -10.35 3.64 15.93
N LEU A 78 -11.09 4.63 15.41
CA LEU A 78 -11.95 4.46 14.22
C LEU A 78 -11.17 4.06 12.96
N VAL A 79 -10.01 4.68 12.73
CA VAL A 79 -9.18 4.37 11.56
C VAL A 79 -8.54 3.00 11.74
N LEU A 80 -8.03 2.70 12.93
CA LEU A 80 -7.47 1.39 13.24
C LEU A 80 -8.52 0.29 13.05
N GLN A 81 -9.76 0.49 13.51
CA GLN A 81 -10.87 -0.45 13.29
C GLN A 81 -11.20 -0.61 11.81
N ALA A 82 -11.19 0.46 11.02
CA ALA A 82 -11.40 0.37 9.57
C ALA A 82 -10.29 -0.47 8.89
N VAL A 83 -9.02 -0.22 9.22
CA VAL A 83 -7.88 -1.02 8.69
C VAL A 83 -7.99 -2.49 9.11
N GLN A 84 -8.41 -2.76 10.35
CA GLN A 84 -8.68 -4.11 10.84
C GLN A 84 -9.78 -4.80 10.02
N GLN A 85 -10.90 -4.10 9.78
CA GLN A 85 -12.00 -4.61 8.97
C GLN A 85 -11.58 -4.89 7.52
N ILE A 86 -10.75 -4.03 6.92
CA ILE A 86 -10.20 -4.24 5.58
C ILE A 86 -9.41 -5.55 5.56
N ALA A 87 -8.46 -5.71 6.47
CA ALA A 87 -7.61 -6.90 6.53
C ALA A 87 -8.40 -8.20 6.76
N ASP A 88 -9.39 -8.17 7.66
CA ASP A 88 -10.23 -9.33 7.94
C ASP A 88 -11.12 -9.70 6.74
N THR A 89 -11.65 -8.71 6.03
CA THR A 89 -12.45 -8.93 4.81
C THR A 89 -11.59 -9.49 3.69
N CYS A 90 -10.36 -8.99 3.51
CA CYS A 90 -9.40 -9.50 2.55
C CYS A 90 -9.09 -10.98 2.84
N ARG A 91 -8.79 -11.32 4.09
CA ARG A 91 -8.55 -12.69 4.54
C ARG A 91 -9.74 -13.61 4.27
N ALA A 92 -10.96 -13.17 4.56
CA ALA A 92 -12.18 -13.95 4.32
C ALA A 92 -12.43 -14.23 2.83
N ASN A 93 -11.99 -13.35 1.93
CA ASN A 93 -12.12 -13.49 0.48
C ASN A 93 -10.84 -14.03 -0.19
N GLN A 94 -9.85 -14.46 0.60
CA GLN A 94 -8.57 -14.97 0.10
C GLN A 94 -7.81 -13.98 -0.81
N VAL A 95 -7.99 -12.68 -0.59
CA VAL A 95 -7.25 -11.63 -1.27
C VAL A 95 -6.13 -11.14 -0.33
N PRO A 96 -4.86 -11.10 -0.78
CA PRO A 96 -3.76 -10.53 -0.01
C PRO A 96 -4.02 -9.10 0.48
N PHE A 97 -3.61 -8.81 1.71
CA PHE A 97 -3.64 -7.47 2.30
C PHE A 97 -2.20 -6.96 2.48
N CYS A 98 -1.96 -5.70 2.10
CA CYS A 98 -0.71 -4.98 2.30
C CYS A 98 -0.88 -4.00 3.46
N ALA A 99 -0.14 -4.24 4.56
CA ALA A 99 -0.17 -3.38 5.73
C ALA A 99 0.84 -2.22 5.61
N VAL A 100 0.53 -1.06 6.20
CA VAL A 100 1.46 0.08 6.30
C VAL A 100 1.86 0.31 7.77
N PRO A 101 2.69 -0.56 8.37
CA PRO A 101 3.09 -0.42 9.77
C PRO A 101 3.95 0.84 9.96
N ARG A 102 3.71 1.56 11.06
CA ARG A 102 4.43 2.79 11.41
C ARG A 102 5.61 2.58 12.35
N ASN A 103 5.68 1.40 12.94
CA ASN A 103 6.75 0.98 13.85
C ASN A 103 6.89 -0.55 13.84
N GLN A 104 7.92 -1.05 14.52
CA GLN A 104 8.22 -2.48 14.58
C GLN A 104 7.11 -3.29 15.28
N GLU A 105 6.46 -2.72 16.29
CA GLU A 105 5.38 -3.38 17.02
C GLU A 105 4.19 -3.69 16.10
N GLN A 106 3.76 -2.70 15.30
CA GLN A 106 2.71 -2.88 14.31
C GLN A 106 3.11 -3.88 13.23
N PHE A 107 4.35 -3.85 12.75
CA PHE A 107 4.84 -4.85 11.80
C PHE A 107 4.71 -6.26 12.37
N ASN A 108 5.19 -6.47 13.60
CA ASN A 108 5.13 -7.78 14.27
C ASN A 108 3.67 -8.23 14.47
N ALA A 109 2.77 -7.32 14.83
CA ALA A 109 1.35 -7.62 15.02
C ALA A 109 0.67 -8.06 13.71
N TRP A 110 0.98 -7.40 12.59
CA TRP A 110 0.48 -7.80 11.27
C TRP A 110 1.09 -9.10 10.77
N GLN A 111 2.40 -9.29 10.97
CA GLN A 111 3.09 -10.53 10.65
C GLN A 111 2.50 -11.71 11.43
N ALA A 112 2.23 -11.55 12.73
CA ALA A 112 1.60 -12.58 13.56
C ALA A 112 0.19 -12.96 13.08
N ARG A 113 -0.47 -12.09 12.32
CA ARG A 113 -1.76 -12.36 11.67
C ARG A 113 -1.65 -12.97 10.28
N GLY A 114 -0.43 -13.28 9.83
CA GLY A 114 -0.17 -13.88 8.52
C GLY A 114 -0.15 -12.90 7.36
N VAL A 115 -0.04 -11.59 7.61
CA VAL A 115 0.19 -10.61 6.53
C VAL A 115 1.58 -10.83 5.93
N GLN A 116 1.66 -10.81 4.60
CA GLN A 116 2.89 -11.10 3.85
C GLN A 116 3.38 -9.92 3.01
N ALA A 117 2.54 -8.91 2.76
CA ALA A 117 2.90 -7.71 2.02
C ALA A 117 2.91 -6.49 2.95
N PHE A 118 3.95 -5.66 2.84
CA PHE A 118 4.15 -4.51 3.70
C PHE A 118 4.68 -3.31 2.92
N LEU A 119 4.12 -2.14 3.20
CA LEU A 119 4.67 -0.85 2.80
C LEU A 119 5.37 -0.21 4.01
N LEU A 120 6.70 -0.18 4.00
CA LEU A 120 7.52 0.20 5.17
C LEU A 120 7.97 1.68 5.17
N GLY A 121 7.33 2.50 4.35
CA GLY A 121 7.61 3.94 4.22
C GLY A 121 8.08 4.33 2.81
N ASP A 122 8.28 5.64 2.63
CA ASP A 122 8.80 6.25 1.41
C ASP A 122 10.23 6.76 1.60
N ASP A 123 10.96 6.83 0.48
CA ASP A 123 12.33 7.33 0.39
C ASP A 123 12.48 8.74 0.99
N ARG A 124 11.58 9.65 0.63
CA ARG A 124 11.55 11.03 1.15
C ARG A 124 11.41 11.05 2.67
N GLY A 125 10.45 10.31 3.22
CA GLY A 125 10.23 10.24 4.67
C GLY A 125 11.42 9.64 5.44
N LEU A 126 12.02 8.58 4.91
CA LEU A 126 13.19 7.93 5.49
C LEU A 126 14.44 8.82 5.42
N ALA A 127 14.72 9.41 4.25
CA ALA A 127 15.85 10.31 4.05
C ALA A 127 15.73 11.55 4.95
N PHE A 128 14.54 12.15 5.04
CA PHE A 128 14.30 13.29 5.92
C PHE A 128 14.62 12.96 7.38
N LYS A 129 14.15 11.83 7.91
CA LYS A 129 14.44 11.39 9.28
C LYS A 129 15.94 11.15 9.50
N ALA A 130 16.59 10.47 8.56
CA ALA A 130 18.03 10.19 8.65
C ALA A 130 18.87 11.47 8.65
N PHE A 131 18.62 12.39 7.72
CA PHE A 131 19.35 13.66 7.63
C PHE A 131 19.08 14.56 8.83
N LYS A 132 17.83 14.63 9.30
CA LYS A 132 17.48 15.39 10.50
C LYS A 132 18.23 14.86 11.72
N SER A 133 18.22 13.55 11.95
CA SER A 133 18.95 12.92 13.06
C SER A 133 20.45 13.13 12.97
N HIS A 134 21.02 13.07 11.75
CA HIS A 134 22.43 13.34 11.52
C HIS A 134 22.80 14.77 11.94
N VAL A 135 22.06 15.80 11.48
CA VAL A 135 22.31 17.20 11.85
C VAL A 135 22.10 17.43 13.35
N GLU A 136 21.06 16.86 13.95
CA GLU A 136 20.78 16.98 15.38
C GLU A 136 21.94 16.44 16.24
N SER A 137 22.61 15.38 15.80
CA SER A 137 23.77 14.82 16.52
C SER A 137 24.93 15.81 16.65
N TYR A 138 25.18 16.63 15.62
CA TYR A 138 26.21 17.68 15.65
C TYR A 138 25.76 18.91 16.44
N ARG A 139 24.48 19.31 16.31
CA ARG A 139 23.92 20.44 17.08
C ARG A 139 23.97 20.18 18.58
N ALA A 140 23.69 18.96 19.01
CA ALA A 140 23.79 18.56 20.41
C ALA A 140 25.24 18.63 20.92
N ALA A 141 26.21 18.22 20.08
CA ALA A 141 27.63 18.27 20.42
C ALA A 141 28.19 19.71 20.52
N THR A 142 27.58 20.68 19.84
CA THR A 142 28.04 22.09 19.85
C THR A 142 27.25 23.01 20.78
N GLY A 143 26.34 22.48 21.59
CA GLY A 143 25.49 23.30 22.48
C GLY A 143 24.51 24.20 21.71
N GLY A 144 24.09 23.81 20.51
CA GLY A 144 23.13 24.55 19.68
C GLY A 144 23.75 25.65 18.82
N ALA A 145 25.07 25.75 18.72
CA ALA A 145 25.76 26.80 17.97
C ALA A 145 25.85 26.57 16.45
N CYS A 146 25.08 25.62 15.87
CA CYS A 146 25.05 25.30 14.44
C CYS A 146 23.63 25.19 13.89
#